data_AF-Q6XIP6-F1
#
_entry.id   AF-Q6XIP6-F1
#
_cell.length_a   1.000
_cell.length_b   1.000
_cell.length_c   1.000
_cell.angle_alpha   90.00
_cell.angle_beta   90.00
_cell.angle_gamma   90.00
#
_symmetry.space_group_name_H-M   'P 1'
#
loop_
_entity.id
_entity.type
_entity.pdbx_description
1 polymer ?
#
loop_
_entity_poly.entity_id
_entity_poly.type
_entity_poly.pdbx_seq_one_letter_code
_entity_poly.pdbx_strand_id
1 'polypeptide(L)'
;MSQKTERPVLSGQRIKTRKRDEREKYDPTGFRDAVIAGLEKTEGDLDQISKYLDSAGNKLDYRRYGEVLFDILIAGGLLVPGGSISQDGEKPRTSYCIFDAPESMESMRNHEQVFVKLIRRYKYLEKMFEEEMGKVLLFVKGFTPSERIKLARMTALWLVNGSVPPNVLLVLNNEHLIKDGIALEFLLELFQTFKQEKGIAYLIQALKKGGLESKLMDFFPP
;
A
#
# COMPACT_ATOMS: atom_id res chain seq x y z
N MET A 1 18.00 72.09 -16.60
CA MET A 1 17.84 71.16 -17.74
C MET A 1 18.96 70.12 -17.66
N SER A 2 18.75 69.02 -16.95
CA SER A 2 19.78 67.98 -16.76
C SER A 2 19.37 66.74 -17.54
N GLN A 3 19.95 66.54 -18.73
CA GLN A 3 19.79 65.31 -19.50
C GLN A 3 20.61 64.20 -18.81
N LYS A 4 19.92 63.21 -18.23
CA LYS A 4 20.55 61.98 -17.77
C LYS A 4 20.92 61.15 -19.00
N THR A 5 22.20 60.86 -19.16
CA THR A 5 22.71 59.94 -20.18
C THR A 5 22.21 58.52 -19.88
N GLU A 6 21.38 57.96 -20.75
CA GLU A 6 20.89 56.59 -20.64
C GLU A 6 22.03 55.60 -20.89
N ARG A 7 22.14 54.58 -20.02
CA ARG A 7 23.17 53.54 -20.15
C ARG A 7 22.81 52.60 -21.30
N PRO A 8 23.80 52.06 -22.04
CA PRO A 8 23.53 51.17 -23.15
C PRO A 8 22.84 49.91 -22.65
N VAL A 9 21.65 49.63 -23.20
CA VAL A 9 20.92 48.39 -22.95
C VAL A 9 21.41 47.36 -23.96
N LEU A 10 21.77 46.16 -23.50
CA LEU A 10 22.16 45.03 -24.34
C LEU A 10 20.98 44.58 -25.21
N SER A 11 20.75 45.25 -26.33
CA SER A 11 19.80 44.84 -27.35
C SER A 11 20.39 43.66 -28.12
N GLY A 12 19.97 42.43 -27.81
CA GLY A 12 20.26 41.30 -28.68
C GLY A 12 20.18 39.90 -28.07
N GLN A 13 20.34 39.75 -26.75
CA GLN A 13 20.28 38.41 -26.15
C GLN A 13 18.87 38.10 -25.66
N ARG A 14 18.09 37.36 -26.47
CA ARG A 14 16.89 36.66 -25.98
C ARG A 14 17.34 35.65 -24.92
N ILE A 15 17.33 36.06 -23.66
CA ILE A 15 17.48 35.16 -22.53
C ILE A 15 16.27 34.24 -22.57
N LYS A 16 16.45 33.01 -23.07
CA LYS A 16 15.48 31.94 -22.90
C LYS A 16 15.43 31.64 -21.41
N THR A 17 14.50 32.26 -20.70
CA THR A 17 14.07 31.79 -19.39
C THR A 17 13.67 30.33 -19.58
N ARG A 18 14.42 29.41 -18.96
CA ARG A 18 13.97 28.01 -18.89
C ARG A 18 12.60 28.03 -18.26
N LYS A 19 11.65 27.29 -18.86
CA LYS A 19 10.36 26.97 -18.22
C LYS A 19 10.72 26.55 -16.79
N ARG A 20 10.19 27.26 -15.79
CA ARG A 20 10.20 26.76 -14.42
C ARG A 20 9.61 25.36 -14.52
N ASP A 21 10.38 24.34 -14.14
CA ASP A 21 9.80 23.03 -13.86
C ASP A 21 8.87 23.27 -12.68
N GLU A 22 7.60 23.57 -12.98
CA GLU A 22 6.52 23.43 -12.02
C GLU A 22 6.54 21.94 -11.66
N ARG A 23 7.22 21.62 -10.54
CA ARG A 23 7.12 20.29 -9.95
C ARG A 23 5.64 20.06 -9.78
N GLU A 24 5.10 19.14 -10.56
CA GLU A 24 3.70 18.74 -10.54
C GLU A 24 3.32 18.56 -9.07
N LYS A 25 2.29 19.28 -8.60
CA LYS A 25 1.93 19.29 -7.18
C LYS A 25 1.60 17.86 -6.74
N TYR A 26 2.03 17.46 -5.54
CA TYR A 26 1.66 16.15 -5.00
C TYR A 26 0.15 16.15 -4.75
N ASP A 27 -0.57 15.31 -5.50
CA ASP A 27 -2.03 15.23 -5.51
C ASP A 27 -2.48 13.76 -5.35
N PRO A 28 -2.40 13.22 -4.11
CA PRO A 28 -2.82 11.85 -3.83
C PRO A 28 -4.32 11.64 -4.05
N THR A 29 -5.14 12.67 -3.83
CA THR A 29 -6.60 12.63 -4.03
C THR A 29 -6.93 12.49 -5.51
N GLY A 30 -6.32 13.31 -6.38
CA GLY A 30 -6.48 13.20 -7.83
C GLY A 30 -6.00 11.86 -8.39
N PHE A 31 -4.88 11.34 -7.88
CA PHE A 31 -4.42 9.99 -8.25
C PHE A 31 -5.41 8.91 -7.82
N ARG A 32 -5.91 8.97 -6.57
CA ARG A 32 -6.91 8.02 -6.06
C ARG A 32 -8.16 8.01 -6.93
N ASP A 33 -8.70 9.19 -7.23
CA ASP A 33 -9.93 9.32 -8.01
C ASP A 33 -9.76 8.76 -9.43
N ALA A 34 -8.60 8.97 -10.04
CA ALA A 34 -8.27 8.39 -11.34
C ALA A 34 -8.15 6.86 -11.32
N VAL A 35 -7.58 6.29 -10.24
CA VAL A 35 -7.52 4.83 -10.04
C VAL A 35 -8.92 4.26 -9.84
N ILE A 36 -9.71 4.83 -8.93
CA ILE A 36 -11.07 4.37 -8.64
C ILE A 36 -11.94 4.41 -9.90
N ALA A 37 -11.92 5.51 -10.65
CA ALA A 37 -12.67 5.64 -11.91
C ALA A 37 -12.26 4.60 -12.97
N GLY A 38 -11.02 4.10 -12.91
CA GLY A 38 -10.56 3.00 -13.75
C GLY A 38 -11.03 1.64 -13.27
N LEU A 39 -10.98 1.39 -11.96
CA LEU A 39 -11.48 0.16 -11.33
C LEU A 39 -12.99 0.00 -11.51
N GLU A 40 -13.77 1.08 -11.49
CA GLU A 40 -15.21 1.01 -11.76
C GLU A 40 -15.55 0.39 -13.12
N LYS A 41 -14.66 0.50 -14.11
CA LYS A 41 -14.86 -0.05 -15.46
C LYS A 41 -14.56 -1.54 -15.55
N THR A 42 -14.01 -2.14 -14.49
CA THR A 42 -13.68 -3.57 -14.47
C THR A 42 -14.79 -4.41 -13.85
N GLU A 43 -15.82 -3.78 -13.28
CA GLU A 43 -16.97 -4.44 -12.65
C GLU A 43 -16.58 -5.47 -11.57
N GLY A 44 -15.39 -5.31 -10.96
CA GLY A 44 -14.86 -6.21 -9.93
C GLY A 44 -14.19 -7.49 -10.44
N ASP A 45 -14.07 -7.67 -11.76
CA ASP A 45 -13.31 -8.79 -12.32
C ASP A 45 -11.80 -8.58 -12.09
N LEU A 46 -11.17 -9.50 -11.34
CA LEU A 46 -9.77 -9.40 -10.93
C LEU A 46 -8.77 -9.51 -12.09
N ASP A 47 -9.13 -10.19 -13.17
CA ASP A 47 -8.29 -10.22 -14.37
C ASP A 47 -8.38 -8.92 -15.15
N GLN A 48 -9.56 -8.29 -15.21
CA GLN A 48 -9.72 -6.95 -15.76
C GLN A 48 -9.04 -5.89 -14.90
N ILE A 49 -9.09 -6.00 -13.56
CA ILE A 49 -8.33 -5.16 -12.64
C ILE A 49 -6.83 -5.28 -12.93
N SER A 50 -6.32 -6.51 -13.06
CA SER A 50 -4.90 -6.73 -13.39
C SER A 50 -4.50 -6.08 -14.71
N LYS A 51 -5.33 -6.21 -15.76
CA LYS A 51 -5.09 -5.58 -17.08
C LYS A 51 -5.15 -4.06 -17.02
N TYR A 52 -6.13 -3.52 -16.30
CA TYR A 52 -6.26 -2.09 -16.07
C TYR A 52 -5.01 -1.55 -15.39
N LEU A 53 -4.60 -2.13 -14.26
CA LEU A 53 -3.44 -1.67 -13.49
C LEU A 53 -2.13 -1.74 -14.30
N ASP A 54 -1.94 -2.78 -15.12
CA ASP A 54 -0.79 -2.86 -16.05
C ASP A 54 -0.83 -1.70 -17.06
N SER A 55 -1.96 -1.51 -17.75
CA SER A 55 -2.06 -0.45 -18.77
C SER A 55 -1.99 0.97 -18.17
N ALA A 56 -2.57 1.17 -16.99
CA ALA A 56 -2.71 2.46 -16.33
C ALA A 56 -1.38 3.00 -15.79
N GLY A 57 -0.41 2.14 -15.43
CA GLY A 57 0.91 2.58 -14.99
C GLY A 57 1.75 3.30 -16.05
N ASN A 58 1.32 3.30 -17.32
CA ASN A 58 1.90 4.13 -18.37
C ASN A 58 1.38 5.59 -18.36
N LYS A 59 0.25 5.83 -17.67
CA LYS A 59 -0.43 7.13 -17.59
C LYS A 59 -0.42 7.70 -16.18
N LEU A 60 -0.59 6.84 -15.18
CA LEU A 60 -0.59 7.16 -13.76
C LEU A 60 0.81 6.98 -13.19
N ASP A 61 1.26 7.94 -12.38
CA ASP A 61 2.61 7.93 -11.81
C ASP A 61 2.70 7.03 -10.57
N TYR A 62 2.85 5.72 -10.81
CA TYR A 62 3.04 4.73 -9.75
C TYR A 62 4.34 4.91 -8.96
N ARG A 63 5.36 5.57 -9.52
CA ARG A 63 6.62 5.83 -8.78
C ARG A 63 6.39 6.85 -7.66
N ARG A 64 5.48 7.78 -7.89
CA ARG A 64 5.15 8.82 -6.95
C ARG A 64 4.04 8.43 -5.98
N TYR A 65 3.07 7.66 -6.45
CA TYR A 65 1.85 7.34 -5.72
C TYR A 65 1.70 5.84 -5.41
N GLY A 66 2.79 5.07 -5.41
CA GLY A 66 2.76 3.63 -5.13
C GLY A 66 2.15 3.30 -3.77
N GLU A 67 2.44 4.08 -2.73
CA GLU A 67 1.82 3.94 -1.40
C GLU A 67 0.30 4.13 -1.48
N VAL A 68 -0.14 5.22 -2.10
CA VAL A 68 -1.55 5.52 -2.35
C VAL A 68 -2.23 4.40 -3.15
N LEU A 69 -1.55 3.83 -4.13
CA LEU A 69 -2.07 2.71 -4.91
C LEU A 69 -2.34 1.49 -4.00
N PHE A 70 -1.43 1.18 -3.09
CA PHE A 70 -1.61 0.06 -2.17
C PHE A 70 -2.72 0.30 -1.15
N ASP A 71 -2.87 1.52 -0.63
CA ASP A 71 -4.02 1.90 0.20
C ASP A 71 -5.35 1.62 -0.51
N ILE A 72 -5.45 1.99 -1.79
CA ILE A 72 -6.65 1.76 -2.60
C ILE A 72 -6.90 0.27 -2.81
N LEU A 73 -5.88 -0.51 -3.14
CA LEU A 73 -6.04 -1.94 -3.40
C LEU A 73 -6.35 -2.75 -2.11
N ILE A 74 -5.86 -2.30 -0.96
CA ILE A 74 -6.09 -2.94 0.34
C ILE A 74 -7.41 -2.48 0.95
N ALA A 75 -7.53 -1.18 1.24
CA ALA A 75 -8.63 -0.62 2.01
C ALA A 75 -9.73 0.01 1.14
N GLY A 76 -9.47 0.23 -0.15
CA GLY A 76 -10.45 0.83 -1.07
C GLY A 76 -10.36 2.34 -1.17
N GLY A 77 -9.42 3.00 -0.49
CA GLY A 77 -9.26 4.44 -0.55
C GLY A 77 -8.00 4.88 0.18
N LEU A 78 -7.76 6.19 0.28
CA LEU A 78 -6.60 6.74 0.98
C LEU A 78 -6.70 6.46 2.47
N LEU A 79 -5.73 5.75 3.05
CA LEU A 79 -5.69 5.53 4.50
C LEU A 79 -5.13 6.77 5.19
N VAL A 80 -5.82 7.20 6.25
CA VAL A 80 -5.32 8.24 7.16
C VAL A 80 -4.82 7.61 8.47
N PRO A 81 -3.99 8.31 9.25
CA PRO A 81 -3.52 7.80 10.54
C PRO A 81 -4.69 7.33 11.42
N GLY A 82 -4.62 6.07 11.85
CA GLY A 82 -5.68 5.43 12.63
C GLY A 82 -6.56 4.47 11.83
N GLY A 83 -6.32 4.28 10.53
CA GLY A 83 -6.91 3.21 9.72
C GLY A 83 -8.26 3.53 9.10
N SER A 84 -8.73 4.77 9.16
CA SER A 84 -9.92 5.22 8.44
C SER A 84 -9.57 5.69 7.03
N ILE A 85 -10.58 5.75 6.16
CA ILE A 85 -10.44 6.26 4.78
C ILE A 85 -10.66 7.77 4.76
N SER A 86 -9.78 8.52 4.10
CA SER A 86 -9.99 9.95 3.85
C SER A 86 -11.28 10.18 3.07
N GLN A 87 -12.12 11.10 3.55
CA GLN A 87 -13.40 11.46 2.94
C GLN A 87 -13.27 12.59 1.91
N ASP A 88 -12.06 13.08 1.64
CA ASP A 88 -11.83 14.08 0.59
C ASP A 88 -12.18 13.52 -0.79
N GLY A 89 -12.68 14.35 -1.71
CA GLY A 89 -13.04 13.96 -3.09
C GLY A 89 -14.48 13.45 -3.27
N GLU A 90 -14.91 13.24 -4.52
CA GLU A 90 -16.30 12.88 -4.83
C GLU A 90 -16.64 11.42 -4.50
N LYS A 91 -15.72 10.50 -4.80
CA LYS A 91 -15.85 9.07 -4.51
C LYS A 91 -14.62 8.61 -3.73
N PRO A 92 -14.58 8.81 -2.41
CA PRO A 92 -13.39 8.56 -1.61
C PRO A 92 -13.03 7.08 -1.48
N ARG A 93 -13.94 6.17 -1.83
CA ARG A 93 -13.82 4.73 -1.63
C ARG A 93 -14.32 3.93 -2.84
N THR A 94 -13.63 2.82 -3.12
CA THR A 94 -14.07 1.73 -3.99
C THR A 94 -14.37 0.44 -3.20
N SER A 95 -15.26 -0.39 -3.72
CA SER A 95 -15.50 -1.77 -3.26
C SER A 95 -14.54 -2.79 -3.91
N TYR A 96 -13.76 -2.38 -4.91
CA TYR A 96 -12.83 -3.27 -5.61
C TYR A 96 -11.48 -3.37 -4.89
N CYS A 97 -11.52 -3.76 -3.61
CA CYS A 97 -10.37 -3.88 -2.71
C CYS A 97 -10.44 -5.12 -1.82
N ILE A 98 -9.34 -5.45 -1.13
CA ILE A 98 -9.26 -6.61 -0.24
C ILE A 98 -10.27 -6.52 0.91
N PHE A 99 -10.47 -5.32 1.48
CA PHE A 99 -11.35 -5.14 2.63
C PHE A 99 -12.83 -5.37 2.32
N ASP A 100 -13.26 -5.24 1.07
CA ASP A 100 -14.63 -5.54 0.65
C ASP A 100 -14.76 -6.94 0.00
N ALA A 101 -13.64 -7.64 -0.21
CA ALA A 101 -13.63 -8.98 -0.77
C ALA A 101 -14.21 -10.03 0.20
N PRO A 102 -14.73 -11.17 -0.31
CA PRO A 102 -15.09 -12.31 0.53
C PRO A 102 -13.91 -12.79 1.37
N GLU A 103 -14.15 -13.21 2.61
CA GLU A 103 -13.09 -13.68 3.52
C GLU A 103 -12.45 -15.02 3.10
N SER A 104 -12.89 -15.67 2.02
CA SER A 104 -12.40 -16.99 1.63
C SER A 104 -10.93 -16.97 1.18
N MET A 105 -10.19 -18.03 1.49
CA MET A 105 -8.80 -18.17 1.01
C MET A 105 -8.69 -18.19 -0.51
N GLU A 106 -9.73 -18.67 -1.21
CA GLU A 106 -9.80 -18.58 -2.67
C GLU A 106 -9.80 -17.12 -3.14
N SER A 107 -10.63 -16.27 -2.54
CA SER A 107 -10.66 -14.83 -2.85
C SER A 107 -9.32 -14.17 -2.52
N MET A 108 -8.73 -14.47 -1.37
CA MET A 108 -7.42 -13.93 -0.96
C MET A 108 -6.32 -14.29 -1.98
N ARG A 109 -6.26 -15.55 -2.44
CA ARG A 109 -5.30 -15.97 -3.48
C ARG A 109 -5.53 -15.24 -4.80
N ASN A 110 -6.79 -15.07 -5.21
CA ASN A 110 -7.09 -14.34 -6.45
C ASN A 110 -6.68 -12.86 -6.35
N HIS A 111 -6.89 -12.20 -5.21
CA HIS A 111 -6.39 -10.85 -4.95
C HIS A 111 -4.85 -10.81 -4.92
N GLU A 112 -4.20 -11.79 -4.29
CA GLU A 112 -2.73 -11.86 -4.23
C GLU A 112 -2.11 -11.93 -5.64
N GLN A 113 -2.74 -12.63 -6.58
CA GLN A 113 -2.30 -12.67 -7.97
C GLN A 113 -2.31 -11.29 -8.65
N VAL A 114 -3.21 -10.38 -8.28
CA VAL A 114 -3.21 -9.00 -8.77
C VAL A 114 -1.93 -8.27 -8.34
N PHE A 115 -1.54 -8.40 -7.06
CA PHE A 115 -0.31 -7.81 -6.52
C PHE A 115 0.94 -8.41 -7.16
N VAL A 116 0.98 -9.75 -7.30
CA VAL A 116 2.11 -10.43 -7.94
C VAL A 116 2.30 -9.96 -9.38
N LYS A 117 1.22 -9.88 -10.17
CA LYS A 117 1.26 -9.37 -11.55
C LYS A 117 1.73 -7.91 -11.59
N LEU A 118 1.20 -7.07 -10.70
CA LEU A 118 1.52 -5.64 -10.62
C LEU A 118 2.99 -5.39 -10.25
N ILE A 119 3.48 -5.99 -9.17
CA ILE A 119 4.86 -5.80 -8.68
C ILE A 119 5.86 -6.41 -9.66
N ARG A 120 5.55 -7.55 -10.29
CA ARG A 120 6.40 -8.13 -11.33
C ARG A 120 6.58 -7.17 -12.51
N ARG A 121 5.52 -6.46 -12.89
CA ARG A 121 5.56 -5.48 -13.98
C ARG A 121 6.29 -4.20 -13.58
N TYR A 122 6.01 -3.69 -12.40
CA TYR A 122 6.54 -2.44 -11.87
C TYR A 122 7.42 -2.72 -10.65
N LYS A 123 8.60 -3.31 -10.88
CA LYS A 123 9.47 -3.83 -9.81
C LYS A 123 9.86 -2.80 -8.75
N TYR A 124 9.90 -1.51 -9.09
CA TYR A 124 10.14 -0.43 -8.12
C TYR A 124 9.05 -0.31 -7.05
N LEU A 125 7.84 -0.83 -7.30
CA LEU A 125 6.75 -0.87 -6.32
C LEU A 125 7.01 -1.85 -5.18
N GLU A 126 7.91 -2.83 -5.34
CA GLU A 126 8.22 -3.80 -4.29
C GLU A 126 8.67 -3.13 -2.99
N LYS A 127 9.60 -2.16 -3.10
CA LYS A 127 10.08 -1.43 -1.93
C LYS A 127 8.99 -0.56 -1.30
N MET A 128 8.18 0.10 -2.13
CA MET A 128 7.06 0.92 -1.66
C MET A 128 6.00 0.05 -0.97
N PHE A 129 5.79 -1.19 -1.44
CA PHE A 129 4.87 -2.13 -0.85
C PHE A 129 5.34 -2.58 0.54
N GLU A 130 6.63 -2.88 0.69
CA GLU A 130 7.22 -3.21 1.99
C GLU A 130 7.05 -2.06 2.99
N GLU A 131 7.36 -0.83 2.58
CA GLU A 131 7.22 0.36 3.41
C GLU A 131 5.76 0.61 3.80
N GLU A 132 4.83 0.45 2.85
CA GLU A 132 3.39 0.65 3.11
C GLU A 132 2.81 -0.43 4.01
N MET A 133 3.20 -1.70 3.85
CA MET A 133 2.77 -2.77 4.74
C MET A 133 3.12 -2.51 6.20
N GLY A 134 4.26 -1.87 6.47
CA GLY A 134 4.62 -1.44 7.83
C GLY A 134 3.61 -0.44 8.41
N LYS A 135 3.13 0.52 7.61
CA LYS A 135 2.14 1.51 8.04
C LYS A 135 0.75 0.90 8.20
N VAL A 136 0.30 0.10 7.22
CA VAL A 136 -0.99 -0.60 7.27
C VAL A 136 -1.09 -1.47 8.52
N LEU A 137 -0.02 -2.20 8.88
CA LEU A 137 0.00 -3.03 10.08
C LEU A 137 -0.06 -2.23 11.39
N LEU A 138 0.44 -0.98 11.42
CA LEU A 138 0.28 -0.10 12.57
C LEU A 138 -1.18 0.35 12.77
N PHE A 139 -1.98 0.35 11.71
CA PHE A 139 -3.38 0.77 11.75
C PHE A 139 -4.36 -0.37 12.03
N VAL A 140 -3.89 -1.58 12.31
CA VAL A 140 -4.74 -2.78 12.53
C VAL A 140 -5.83 -2.55 13.59
N LYS A 141 -5.57 -1.72 14.60
CA LYS A 141 -6.57 -1.34 15.62
C LYS A 141 -7.78 -0.62 15.02
N GLY A 142 -7.59 0.18 13.97
CA GLY A 142 -8.65 0.93 13.30
C GLY A 142 -9.54 0.07 12.39
N PHE A 143 -9.07 -1.11 12.00
CA PHE A 143 -9.82 -2.02 11.13
C PHE A 143 -10.82 -2.86 11.91
N THR A 144 -11.91 -3.22 11.24
CA THR A 144 -12.92 -4.15 11.76
C THR A 144 -12.35 -5.57 11.90
N PRO A 145 -12.95 -6.45 12.73
CA PRO A 145 -12.48 -7.83 12.87
C PRO A 145 -12.38 -8.59 11.54
N SER A 146 -13.36 -8.41 10.64
CA SER A 146 -13.38 -8.97 9.29
C SER A 146 -12.17 -8.51 8.46
N GLU A 147 -11.91 -7.20 8.44
CA GLU A 147 -10.77 -6.62 7.71
C GLU A 147 -9.42 -7.10 8.26
N ARG A 148 -9.30 -7.26 9.59
CA ARG A 148 -8.08 -7.82 10.22
C ARG A 148 -7.83 -9.26 9.79
N ILE A 149 -8.86 -10.09 9.69
CA ILE A 149 -8.74 -11.47 9.22
C ILE A 149 -8.27 -11.50 7.76
N LYS A 150 -8.89 -10.70 6.88
CA LYS A 150 -8.48 -10.59 5.47
C LYS A 150 -7.03 -10.11 5.35
N LEU A 151 -6.66 -9.07 6.11
CA LEU A 151 -5.31 -8.52 6.11
C LEU A 151 -4.29 -9.54 6.63
N ALA A 152 -4.59 -10.29 7.69
CA ALA A 152 -3.72 -11.35 8.22
C ALA A 152 -3.49 -12.46 7.19
N ARG A 153 -4.55 -12.91 6.51
CA ARG A 153 -4.48 -13.91 5.43
C ARG A 153 -3.66 -13.43 4.24
N MET A 154 -3.92 -12.21 3.77
CA MET A 154 -3.13 -11.60 2.68
C MET A 154 -1.67 -11.43 3.06
N THR A 155 -1.39 -10.98 4.29
CA THR A 155 -0.01 -10.85 4.79
C THR A 155 0.68 -12.20 4.80
N ALA A 156 0.01 -13.29 5.22
CA ALA A 156 0.57 -14.63 5.13
C ALA A 156 0.96 -15.01 3.70
N LEU A 157 0.09 -14.75 2.71
CA LEU A 157 0.38 -15.03 1.30
C LEU A 157 1.58 -14.22 0.78
N TRP A 158 1.65 -12.93 1.12
CA TRP A 158 2.78 -12.07 0.73
C TRP A 158 4.11 -12.45 1.39
N LEU A 159 4.08 -12.99 2.62
CA LEU A 159 5.28 -13.57 3.25
C LEU A 159 5.69 -14.89 2.58
N VAL A 160 4.72 -15.73 2.19
CA VAL A 160 4.95 -17.03 1.55
C VAL A 160 5.62 -16.87 0.18
N ASN A 161 5.14 -15.91 -0.62
CA ASN A 161 5.65 -15.64 -1.96
C ASN A 161 6.88 -14.69 -1.97
N GLY A 162 7.18 -14.07 -0.83
CA GLY A 162 8.34 -13.18 -0.65
C GLY A 162 8.15 -11.73 -1.10
N SER A 163 6.91 -11.30 -1.38
CA SER A 163 6.59 -9.90 -1.71
C SER A 163 6.78 -8.96 -0.53
N VAL A 164 6.67 -9.50 0.69
CA VAL A 164 6.88 -8.75 1.94
C VAL A 164 7.82 -9.56 2.83
N PRO A 165 8.82 -8.93 3.47
CA PRO A 165 9.73 -9.64 4.35
C PRO A 165 9.14 -9.82 5.77
N PRO A 166 9.49 -10.91 6.50
CA PRO A 166 8.88 -11.21 7.80
C PRO A 166 9.13 -10.17 8.91
N ASN A 167 10.19 -9.36 8.81
CA ASN A 167 10.49 -8.30 9.78
C ASN A 167 9.42 -7.20 9.82
N VAL A 168 8.56 -7.08 8.79
CA VAL A 168 7.44 -6.13 8.81
C VAL A 168 6.52 -6.37 10.01
N LEU A 169 6.40 -7.63 10.46
CA LEU A 169 5.53 -8.00 11.57
C LEU A 169 6.00 -7.45 12.92
N LEU A 170 7.25 -6.97 13.02
CA LEU A 170 7.76 -6.35 14.25
C LEU A 170 7.00 -5.09 14.64
N VAL A 171 6.35 -4.41 13.69
CA VAL A 171 5.54 -3.22 13.98
C VAL A 171 4.31 -3.54 14.83
N LEU A 172 3.87 -4.81 14.86
CA LEU A 172 2.79 -5.27 15.72
C LEU A 172 3.20 -5.35 17.20
N ASN A 173 4.51 -5.31 17.51
CA ASN A 173 5.01 -5.19 18.87
C ASN A 173 4.84 -3.74 19.33
N ASN A 174 3.58 -3.38 19.57
CA ASN A 174 3.12 -2.07 19.95
C ASN A 174 2.25 -2.22 21.20
N GLU A 175 2.53 -1.42 22.23
CA GLU A 175 1.87 -1.51 23.54
C GLU A 175 0.33 -1.48 23.43
N HIS A 176 -0.23 -0.64 22.57
CA HIS A 176 -1.68 -0.54 22.41
C HIS A 176 -2.29 -1.77 21.72
N LEU A 177 -1.57 -2.39 20.79
CA LEU A 177 -2.03 -3.60 20.10
C LEU A 177 -1.91 -4.85 21.00
N ILE A 178 -0.87 -4.89 21.83
CA ILE A 178 -0.62 -5.97 22.79
C ILE A 178 -1.65 -5.94 23.92
N LYS A 179 -1.87 -4.76 24.52
CA LYS A 179 -2.82 -4.60 25.62
C LYS A 179 -4.24 -5.02 25.25
N ASP A 180 -4.66 -4.73 24.02
CA ASP A 180 -6.00 -5.04 23.52
C ASP A 180 -6.11 -6.47 22.94
N GLY A 181 -5.03 -7.28 22.96
CA GLY A 181 -4.99 -8.63 22.38
C GLY A 181 -4.96 -8.69 20.85
N ILE A 182 -5.12 -7.55 20.19
CA ILE A 182 -5.23 -7.43 18.72
C ILE A 182 -3.98 -7.96 18.01
N ALA A 183 -2.78 -7.68 18.54
CA ALA A 183 -1.54 -8.16 17.94
C ALA A 183 -1.46 -9.70 17.94
N LEU A 184 -1.82 -10.33 19.05
CA LEU A 184 -1.80 -11.78 19.19
C LEU A 184 -2.84 -12.44 18.28
N GLU A 185 -4.09 -11.95 18.26
CA GLU A 185 -5.15 -12.45 17.38
C GLU A 185 -4.75 -12.38 15.91
N PHE A 186 -4.18 -11.25 15.49
CA PHE A 186 -3.71 -11.06 14.12
C PHE A 186 -2.60 -12.06 13.75
N LEU A 187 -1.61 -12.24 14.64
CA LEU A 187 -0.52 -13.19 14.41
C LEU A 187 -0.98 -14.64 14.37
N LEU A 188 -1.96 -15.02 15.20
CA LEU A 188 -2.52 -16.37 15.19
C LEU A 188 -3.18 -16.70 13.86
N GLU A 189 -4.03 -15.81 13.34
CA GLU A 189 -4.67 -15.98 12.03
C GLU A 189 -3.63 -16.07 10.90
N LEU A 190 -2.63 -15.18 10.94
CA LEU A 190 -1.53 -15.16 9.98
C LEU A 190 -0.72 -16.46 10.03
N PHE A 191 -0.33 -16.94 11.20
CA PHE A 191 0.45 -18.17 11.37
C PHE A 191 -0.32 -19.41 10.96
N GLN A 192 -1.62 -19.47 11.28
CA GLN A 192 -2.49 -20.53 10.83
C GLN A 192 -2.55 -20.57 9.31
N THR A 193 -2.75 -19.41 8.67
CA THR A 193 -2.80 -19.29 7.21
C THR A 193 -1.46 -19.66 6.57
N PHE A 194 -0.35 -19.11 7.07
CA PHE A 194 0.99 -19.42 6.56
C PHE A 194 1.29 -20.91 6.65
N LYS A 195 0.96 -21.54 7.78
CA LYS A 195 1.16 -22.98 7.99
C LYS A 195 0.36 -23.80 6.97
N GLN A 196 -0.85 -23.39 6.64
CA GLN A 196 -1.67 -24.07 5.62
C GLN A 196 -1.07 -23.92 4.22
N GLU A 197 -0.52 -22.75 3.89
CA GLU A 197 0.01 -22.44 2.55
C GLU A 197 1.39 -23.06 2.29
N LYS A 198 2.31 -23.01 3.25
CA LYS A 198 3.72 -23.41 3.04
C LYS A 198 4.24 -24.41 4.07
N GLY A 199 3.53 -24.62 5.17
CA GLY A 199 3.92 -25.54 6.24
C GLY A 199 4.72 -24.88 7.37
N ILE A 200 4.74 -25.56 8.51
CA ILE A 200 5.31 -25.05 9.77
C ILE A 200 6.83 -24.85 9.72
N ALA A 201 7.57 -25.70 8.99
CA ALA A 201 9.02 -25.59 8.90
C ALA A 201 9.43 -24.26 8.25
N TYR A 202 8.71 -23.82 7.22
CA TYR A 202 8.94 -22.54 6.56
C TYR A 202 8.49 -21.36 7.41
N LEU A 203 7.42 -21.52 8.20
CA LEU A 203 7.00 -20.49 9.15
C LEU A 203 8.11 -20.22 10.17
N ILE A 204 8.68 -21.27 10.78
CA ILE A 204 9.78 -21.12 11.74
C ILE A 204 10.99 -20.41 11.10
N GLN A 205 11.34 -20.76 9.87
CA GLN A 205 12.43 -20.08 9.15
C GLN A 205 12.12 -18.61 8.87
N ALA A 206 10.87 -18.29 8.51
CA ALA A 206 10.44 -16.91 8.31
C ALA A 206 10.52 -16.10 9.61
N LEU A 207 10.08 -16.66 10.74
CA LEU A 207 10.16 -16.02 12.06
C LEU A 207 11.60 -15.77 12.50
N LYS A 208 12.50 -16.74 12.25
CA LYS A 208 13.95 -16.58 12.48
C LYS A 208 14.52 -15.43 11.64
N LYS A 209 14.24 -15.43 10.34
CA LYS A 209 14.71 -14.39 9.42
C LYS A 209 14.16 -13.00 9.76
N GLY A 210 12.92 -12.93 10.24
CA GLY A 210 12.28 -11.69 10.67
C GLY A 210 12.71 -11.19 12.05
N GLY A 211 13.47 -11.98 12.83
CA GLY A 211 13.79 -11.65 14.21
C GLY A 211 12.58 -11.68 15.16
N LEU A 212 11.54 -12.45 14.81
CA LEU A 212 10.33 -12.60 15.62
C LEU A 212 10.42 -13.78 16.61
N GLU A 213 11.23 -14.79 16.34
CA GLU A 213 11.28 -16.02 17.15
C GLU A 213 11.52 -15.75 18.65
N SER A 214 12.46 -14.86 18.98
CA SER A 214 12.77 -14.50 20.37
C SER A 214 11.79 -13.53 21.01
N LYS A 215 10.86 -12.96 20.22
CA LYS A 215 9.91 -11.93 20.65
C LYS A 215 8.47 -12.42 20.72
N LEU A 216 8.22 -13.71 20.43
CA LEU A 216 6.85 -14.25 20.41
C LEU A 216 6.11 -14.03 21.75
N MET A 217 6.83 -14.09 22.87
CA MET A 217 6.26 -13.84 24.19
C MET A 217 5.86 -12.37 24.40
N ASP A 218 6.47 -11.42 23.68
CA ASP A 218 6.19 -10.00 23.80
C ASP A 218 4.79 -9.64 23.27
N PHE A 219 4.20 -10.50 22.44
CA PHE A 219 2.87 -10.27 21.87
C PHE A 219 1.72 -10.71 22.79
N PHE A 220 2.02 -11.37 23.91
CA PHE A 220 0.99 -11.78 24.86
C PHE A 220 0.55 -10.58 25.69
N PRO A 221 -0.77 -10.34 25.83
CA PRO A 221 -1.28 -9.34 26.75
C PRO A 221 -0.78 -9.58 28.17
N PRO A 222 -0.47 -8.51 28.94
CA PRO A 222 -0.05 -8.61 30.34
C PRO A 222 -1.15 -9.14 31.27
#